data_AF-A0A496PQ98-F1
#
_entry.id   AF-A0A496PQ98-F1
#
_cell.length_a   1.000
_cell.length_b   1.000
_cell.length_c   1.000
_cell.angle_alpha   90.00
_cell.angle_beta   90.00
_cell.angle_gamma   90.00
#
_symmetry.space_group_name_H-M   'P 1'
#
loop_
_entity.id
_entity.type
_entity.pdbx_description
1 polymer ?
#
loop_
_entity_poly.entity_id
_entity_poly.type
_entity_poly.pdbx_seq_one_letter_code
_entity_poly.pdbx_strand_id
1 'polypeptide(L)'
;MEEKRVMLTNYFIARLAISRYVQKKMDTFVIIYGRPRTGKTTLGFNFFIPYLKLCRRAHNKGYIEFNPERSWKQIFRNYFALSADDMIKKVKRNPRCSPVFIDESLDFLSWHDALSKEQQDLVELLMKTGEKGMFTILITPSLSLLTKDILSRAHYMFLIPNEFNGSKNRAIVLRNYDNPILAEKNPFGVFSLIKKVEKHPRFFSDIGNFISLAQTQKTFKGWITFRFIKKSIYDLYVKMVKEPLIMQEKRRKRFVSKASFEKLKYMFQTILYNLHEKDGKSLAQIETLLTDKFGKVLLSRQTIAKYIEIIKMLEVQPDLEDVSETVEEEIEKRMKKEEIEDIPFDLESADEILDSTDAGEESDEKEDEVD
;
A
#
# COMPACT_ATOMS: atom_id res chain seq x y z
N MET A 1 -37.43 17.65 19.39
CA MET A 1 -36.65 18.44 18.42
C MET A 1 -36.39 17.57 17.19
N GLU A 2 -37.11 17.81 16.10
CA GLU A 2 -36.81 17.18 14.80
C GLU A 2 -35.58 17.85 14.19
N GLU A 3 -34.39 17.33 14.48
CA GLU A 3 -33.19 17.74 13.76
C GLU A 3 -33.35 17.36 12.28
N LYS A 4 -33.35 18.39 11.42
CA LYS A 4 -33.29 18.26 9.96
C LYS A 4 -32.12 17.37 9.58
N ARG A 5 -32.40 16.09 9.31
CA ARG A 5 -31.44 15.13 8.78
C ARG A 5 -30.99 15.63 7.41
N VAL A 6 -29.80 16.20 7.32
CA VAL A 6 -29.21 16.57 6.02
C VAL A 6 -28.79 15.27 5.33
N MET A 7 -29.61 14.81 4.40
CA MET A 7 -29.25 13.71 3.50
C MET A 7 -28.32 14.28 2.43
N LEU A 8 -27.04 13.93 2.51
CA LEU A 8 -26.06 14.34 1.50
C LEU A 8 -26.17 13.40 0.29
N THR A 9 -26.03 13.96 -0.91
CA THR A 9 -26.03 13.18 -2.15
C THR A 9 -24.63 12.72 -2.49
N ASN A 10 -24.49 11.66 -3.29
CA ASN A 10 -23.20 11.20 -3.83
C ASN A 10 -22.45 12.28 -4.62
N TYR A 11 -23.16 13.27 -5.17
CA TYR A 11 -22.56 14.43 -5.82
C TYR A 11 -21.98 15.45 -4.85
N PHE A 12 -22.34 15.43 -3.57
CA PHE A 12 -21.89 16.43 -2.60
C PHE A 12 -20.36 16.47 -2.50
N ILE A 13 -19.71 15.32 -2.26
CA ILE A 13 -18.25 15.24 -2.14
C ILE A 13 -17.55 15.56 -3.44
N ALA A 14 -18.07 15.06 -4.56
CA ALA A 14 -17.51 15.34 -5.88
C ALA A 14 -17.55 16.85 -6.21
N ARG A 15 -18.68 17.53 -5.92
CA ARG A 15 -18.82 18.98 -6.10
C ARG A 15 -17.89 19.75 -5.16
N LEU A 16 -17.82 19.32 -3.90
CA LEU A 16 -16.96 19.95 -2.91
C LEU A 16 -15.49 19.87 -3.32
N ALA A 17 -15.03 18.71 -3.79
CA ALA A 17 -13.66 18.51 -4.23
C ALA A 17 -13.29 19.47 -5.38
N ILE A 18 -14.14 19.55 -6.40
CA ILE A 18 -13.93 20.46 -7.54
C ILE A 18 -14.01 21.92 -7.11
N SER A 19 -14.97 22.29 -6.26
CA SER A 19 -15.11 23.66 -5.77
C SER A 19 -13.88 24.11 -4.98
N ARG A 20 -13.35 23.25 -4.10
CA ARG A 20 -12.12 23.52 -3.33
C ARG A 20 -10.92 23.73 -4.26
N TYR A 21 -10.78 22.90 -5.29
CA TYR A 21 -9.70 23.08 -6.27
C TYR A 21 -9.88 24.35 -7.10
N VAL A 22 -11.05 24.57 -7.69
CA VAL A 22 -11.29 25.70 -8.60
C VAL A 22 -11.15 27.04 -7.86
N GLN A 23 -11.68 27.15 -6.64
CA GLN A 23 -11.70 28.42 -5.89
C GLN A 23 -10.41 28.68 -5.12
N LYS A 24 -9.78 27.64 -4.58
CA LYS A 24 -8.67 27.80 -3.62
C LYS A 24 -7.41 27.03 -3.99
N LYS A 25 -7.42 26.27 -5.09
CA LYS A 25 -6.35 25.33 -5.47
C LYS A 25 -6.02 24.33 -4.36
N MET A 26 -6.99 24.03 -3.49
CA MET A 26 -6.84 23.09 -2.38
C MET A 26 -7.25 21.68 -2.78
N ASP A 27 -6.62 20.71 -2.16
CA ASP A 27 -6.96 19.30 -2.29
C ASP A 27 -8.25 18.95 -1.51
N THR A 28 -8.69 17.72 -1.72
CA THR A 28 -9.74 17.11 -0.91
C THR A 28 -9.34 15.68 -0.60
N PHE A 29 -9.07 15.42 0.68
CA PHE A 29 -8.70 14.11 1.19
C PHE A 29 -9.85 13.50 2.01
N VAL A 30 -10.31 12.32 1.58
CA VAL A 30 -11.42 11.59 2.17
C VAL A 30 -10.96 10.21 2.63
N ILE A 31 -11.36 9.83 3.83
CA ILE A 31 -11.20 8.47 4.36
C ILE A 31 -12.54 7.76 4.36
N ILE A 32 -12.58 6.51 3.90
CA ILE A 32 -13.72 5.62 3.99
C ILE A 32 -13.34 4.45 4.88
N TYR A 33 -14.05 4.32 6.00
CA TYR A 33 -13.81 3.32 7.01
C TYR A 33 -15.05 2.45 7.25
N GLY A 34 -14.81 1.20 7.60
CA GLY A 34 -15.84 0.21 7.90
C GLY A 34 -15.26 -1.20 7.89
N ARG A 35 -15.98 -2.14 8.51
CA ARG A 35 -15.58 -3.56 8.57
C ARG A 35 -15.41 -4.17 7.17
N PRO A 36 -14.75 -5.32 7.02
CA PRO A 36 -14.71 -6.05 5.75
C PRO A 36 -16.12 -6.24 5.17
N ARG A 37 -16.26 -6.19 3.84
CA ARG A 37 -17.53 -6.41 3.11
C ARG A 37 -18.67 -5.41 3.39
N THR A 38 -18.39 -4.28 4.01
CA THR A 38 -19.38 -3.19 4.24
C THR A 38 -19.64 -2.31 3.00
N GLY A 39 -18.99 -2.58 1.86
CA GLY A 39 -19.18 -1.82 0.62
C GLY A 39 -18.41 -0.49 0.56
N LYS A 40 -17.27 -0.40 1.24
CA LYS A 40 -16.39 0.78 1.18
C LYS A 40 -15.94 1.13 -0.24
N THR A 41 -15.45 0.14 -0.98
CA THR A 41 -15.10 0.29 -2.41
C THR A 41 -16.30 0.84 -3.20
N THR A 42 -17.50 0.33 -2.96
CA THR A 42 -18.74 0.82 -3.57
C THR A 42 -18.99 2.28 -3.24
N LEU A 43 -18.85 2.69 -1.98
CA LEU A 43 -18.99 4.10 -1.58
C LEU A 43 -17.93 4.99 -2.26
N GLY A 44 -16.67 4.54 -2.29
CA GLY A 44 -15.59 5.24 -2.99
C GLY A 44 -15.93 5.50 -4.45
N PHE A 45 -16.45 4.50 -5.16
CA PHE A 45 -16.92 4.65 -6.53
C PHE A 45 -18.12 5.58 -6.67
N ASN A 46 -19.02 5.62 -5.67
CA ASN A 46 -20.12 6.58 -5.65
C ASN A 46 -19.63 8.03 -5.54
N PHE A 47 -18.41 8.29 -5.05
CA PHE A 47 -17.79 9.63 -5.10
C PHE A 47 -16.97 9.83 -6.38
N PHE A 48 -16.20 8.81 -6.76
CA PHE A 48 -15.28 8.84 -7.88
C PHE A 48 -15.99 8.99 -9.23
N ILE A 49 -17.07 8.24 -9.49
CA ILE A 49 -17.80 8.32 -10.77
C ILE A 49 -18.39 9.73 -11.00
N PRO A 50 -19.14 10.34 -10.05
CA PRO A 50 -19.59 11.72 -10.19
C PRO A 50 -18.45 12.72 -10.33
N TYR A 51 -17.34 12.51 -9.61
CA TYR A 51 -16.16 13.37 -9.70
C TYR A 51 -15.59 13.43 -11.12
N LEU A 52 -15.37 12.28 -11.77
CA LEU A 52 -14.89 12.23 -13.15
C LEU A 52 -15.86 12.94 -14.11
N LYS A 53 -17.17 12.75 -13.95
CA LYS A 53 -18.19 13.42 -14.78
C LYS A 53 -18.13 14.95 -14.64
N LEU A 54 -17.97 15.44 -13.40
CA LEU A 54 -17.89 16.86 -13.14
C LEU A 54 -16.55 17.45 -13.61
N CYS A 55 -15.44 16.71 -13.50
CA CYS A 55 -14.14 17.13 -14.02
C CYS A 55 -14.18 17.33 -15.53
N ARG A 56 -14.76 16.39 -16.30
CA ARG A 56 -14.95 16.58 -17.75
C ARG A 56 -15.73 17.86 -18.09
N ARG A 57 -16.80 18.14 -17.34
CA ARG A 57 -17.58 19.38 -17.51
C ARG A 57 -16.77 20.63 -17.16
N ALA A 58 -15.97 20.58 -16.11
CA ALA A 58 -15.12 21.68 -15.69
C ALA A 58 -13.98 21.94 -16.68
N HIS A 59 -13.37 20.88 -17.21
CA HIS A 59 -12.36 20.94 -18.25
C HIS A 59 -12.89 21.58 -19.54
N ASN A 60 -14.07 21.14 -20.01
CA ASN A 60 -14.68 21.72 -21.22
C ASN A 60 -15.04 23.20 -21.08
N LYS A 61 -15.11 23.71 -19.84
CA LYS A 61 -15.32 25.13 -19.53
C LYS A 61 -14.02 25.89 -19.22
N GLY A 62 -12.87 25.23 -19.31
CA GLY A 62 -11.56 25.82 -19.00
C GLY A 62 -11.28 26.05 -17.51
N TYR A 63 -12.06 25.46 -16.59
CA TYR A 63 -11.85 25.68 -15.15
C TYR A 63 -10.73 24.83 -14.56
N ILE A 64 -10.42 23.68 -15.18
CA ILE A 64 -9.36 22.77 -14.77
C ILE A 64 -8.63 22.23 -16.01
N GLU A 65 -7.34 21.98 -15.88
CA GLU A 65 -6.51 21.37 -16.94
C GLU A 65 -6.75 19.86 -17.06
N PHE A 66 -7.17 19.22 -15.96
CA PHE A 66 -7.35 17.79 -15.93
C PHE A 66 -8.54 17.34 -16.78
N ASN A 67 -8.26 16.55 -17.82
CA ASN A 67 -9.26 15.89 -18.66
C ASN A 67 -9.31 14.38 -18.38
N PRO A 68 -10.32 13.87 -17.65
CA PRO A 68 -10.40 12.45 -17.34
C PRO A 68 -10.72 11.58 -18.55
N GLU A 69 -9.98 10.49 -18.69
CA GLU A 69 -10.12 9.46 -19.71
C GLU A 69 -11.55 8.90 -19.74
N ARG A 70 -11.99 8.47 -20.92
CA ARG A 70 -13.32 7.88 -21.10
C ARG A 70 -13.35 6.39 -20.79
N SER A 71 -12.23 5.69 -21.04
CA SER A 71 -12.10 4.25 -20.82
C SER A 71 -11.83 3.93 -19.35
N TRP A 72 -12.65 3.04 -18.77
CA TRP A 72 -12.42 2.52 -17.41
C TRP A 72 -11.07 1.80 -17.27
N LYS A 73 -10.60 1.14 -18.34
CA LYS A 73 -9.29 0.48 -18.37
C LYS A 73 -8.15 1.48 -18.13
N GLN A 74 -8.21 2.62 -18.81
CA GLN A 74 -7.21 3.70 -18.65
C GLN A 74 -7.34 4.38 -17.28
N ILE A 75 -8.57 4.65 -16.82
CA ILE A 75 -8.83 5.21 -15.50
C ILE A 75 -8.20 4.33 -14.40
N PHE A 76 -8.42 3.01 -14.44
CA PHE A 76 -7.83 2.10 -13.46
C PHE A 76 -6.31 2.06 -13.56
N ARG A 77 -5.76 2.02 -14.77
CA ARG A 77 -4.32 2.06 -14.96
C ARG A 77 -3.68 3.34 -14.42
N ASN A 78 -4.32 4.50 -14.55
CA ASN A 78 -3.68 5.79 -14.26
C ASN A 78 -3.94 6.33 -12.84
N TYR A 79 -5.06 5.99 -12.19
CA TYR A 79 -5.46 6.58 -10.90
C TYR A 79 -5.60 5.58 -9.74
N PHE A 80 -5.52 4.28 -10.01
CA PHE A 80 -5.55 3.24 -8.98
C PHE A 80 -4.16 2.66 -8.87
N ALA A 81 -3.63 2.57 -7.65
CA ALA A 81 -2.31 2.01 -7.45
C ALA A 81 -2.34 0.52 -7.18
N LEU A 82 -1.33 -0.16 -7.69
CA LEU A 82 -1.02 -1.55 -7.36
C LEU A 82 0.06 -1.67 -6.28
N SER A 83 0.85 -0.63 -6.05
CA SER A 83 1.84 -0.56 -4.97
C SER A 83 2.05 0.89 -4.52
N ALA A 84 2.78 1.07 -3.42
CA ALA A 84 3.20 2.38 -2.95
C ALA A 84 4.00 3.14 -4.01
N ASP A 85 5.04 2.51 -4.54
CA ASP A 85 5.90 3.07 -5.59
C ASP A 85 5.13 3.43 -6.85
N ASP A 86 4.21 2.55 -7.27
CA ASP A 86 3.34 2.78 -8.41
C ASP A 86 2.46 4.02 -8.17
N MET A 87 1.92 4.17 -6.96
CA MET A 87 1.14 5.35 -6.59
C MET A 87 1.97 6.63 -6.62
N ILE A 88 3.17 6.62 -6.05
CA ILE A 88 4.07 7.78 -6.06
C ILE A 88 4.41 8.18 -7.50
N LYS A 89 4.73 7.20 -8.37
CA LYS A 89 5.00 7.45 -9.80
C LYS A 89 3.78 8.06 -10.50
N LYS A 90 2.59 7.53 -10.25
CA LYS A 90 1.32 8.05 -10.80
C LYS A 90 1.04 9.46 -10.33
N VAL A 91 1.12 9.73 -9.03
CA VAL A 91 0.89 11.08 -8.48
C VAL A 91 1.90 12.09 -9.03
N LYS A 92 3.17 11.71 -9.22
CA LYS A 92 4.17 12.58 -9.87
C LYS A 92 3.79 12.95 -11.31
N ARG A 93 3.26 12.00 -12.09
CA ARG A 93 2.91 12.20 -13.51
C ARG A 93 1.52 12.83 -13.72
N ASN A 94 0.56 12.51 -12.87
CA ASN A 94 -0.82 12.94 -13.06
C ASN A 94 -0.96 14.47 -12.87
N PRO A 95 -1.85 15.11 -13.65
CA PRO A 95 -2.08 16.55 -13.59
C PRO A 95 -2.74 16.97 -12.27
N ARG A 96 -2.70 18.26 -11.97
CA ARG A 96 -3.41 18.83 -10.81
C ARG A 96 -4.91 18.53 -10.90
N CYS A 97 -5.60 18.40 -9.76
CA CYS A 97 -7.02 18.00 -9.69
C CYS A 97 -7.32 16.57 -10.19
N SER A 98 -6.32 15.77 -10.58
CA SER A 98 -6.58 14.35 -10.85
C SER A 98 -7.01 13.62 -9.57
N PRO A 99 -7.79 12.54 -9.66
CA PRO A 99 -8.13 11.75 -8.49
C PRO A 99 -7.02 10.75 -8.14
N VAL A 100 -6.99 10.34 -6.88
CA VAL A 100 -6.13 9.29 -6.35
C VAL A 100 -7.01 8.33 -5.54
N PHE A 101 -7.01 7.05 -5.93
CA PHE A 101 -7.82 6.03 -5.27
C PHE A 101 -6.95 4.97 -4.62
N ILE A 102 -6.97 4.93 -3.30
CA ILE A 102 -6.20 3.99 -2.48
C ILE A 102 -7.20 3.03 -1.83
N ASP A 103 -7.24 1.77 -2.30
CA ASP A 103 -8.04 0.70 -1.69
C ASP A 103 -7.19 -0.15 -0.73
N GLU A 104 -7.85 -0.82 0.23
CA GLU A 104 -7.36 -1.57 1.41
C GLU A 104 -6.15 -2.49 1.17
N SER A 105 -5.85 -2.81 -0.08
CA SER A 105 -4.84 -3.76 -0.53
C SER A 105 -3.45 -3.18 -0.73
N LEU A 106 -3.25 -1.88 -0.51
CA LEU A 106 -1.90 -1.35 -0.35
C LEU A 106 -1.49 -1.55 1.10
N ASP A 107 -0.51 -2.44 1.34
CA ASP A 107 0.14 -2.76 2.63
C ASP A 107 0.84 -1.55 3.29
N PHE A 108 0.31 -0.35 3.18
CA PHE A 108 0.90 0.87 3.74
C PHE A 108 0.97 0.89 5.26
N LEU A 109 0.28 -0.04 5.92
CA LEU A 109 -0.11 0.10 7.31
C LEU A 109 0.20 -1.19 8.08
N SER A 110 1.45 -1.64 8.05
CA SER A 110 1.92 -2.59 9.05
C SER A 110 2.23 -1.83 10.35
N TRP A 111 1.80 -2.38 11.49
CA TRP A 111 2.04 -1.82 12.81
C TRP A 111 3.37 -2.34 13.35
N HIS A 112 4.34 -1.45 13.58
CA HIS A 112 5.32 -1.52 14.67
C HIS A 112 6.16 -0.24 14.72
N ASP A 113 5.97 0.55 15.79
CA ASP A 113 6.78 1.56 16.52
C ASP A 113 7.98 2.34 15.92
N ALA A 114 8.32 2.13 14.65
CA ALA A 114 8.98 3.11 13.80
C ALA A 114 7.98 3.44 12.67
N LEU A 115 8.02 4.66 12.12
CA LEU A 115 7.35 4.93 10.84
C LEU A 115 7.93 3.92 9.84
N SER A 116 7.20 2.83 9.57
CA SER A 116 7.61 1.87 8.57
C SER A 116 7.80 2.65 7.27
N LYS A 117 8.73 2.23 6.42
CA LYS A 117 9.00 2.92 5.15
C LYS A 117 7.71 3.20 4.38
N GLU A 118 6.75 2.28 4.45
CA GLU A 118 5.45 2.41 3.84
C GLU A 118 4.59 3.54 4.45
N GLN A 119 4.62 3.75 5.78
CA GLN A 119 3.93 4.90 6.38
C GLN A 119 4.55 6.22 5.95
N GLN A 120 5.89 6.29 5.84
CA GLN A 120 6.58 7.47 5.31
C GLN A 120 6.20 7.73 3.86
N ASP A 121 6.15 6.68 3.03
CA ASP A 121 5.73 6.74 1.64
C ASP A 121 4.27 7.23 1.53
N LEU A 122 3.38 6.79 2.42
CA LEU A 122 1.99 7.26 2.45
C LEU A 122 1.90 8.73 2.86
N VAL A 123 2.67 9.17 3.86
CA VAL A 123 2.72 10.58 4.27
C VAL A 123 3.26 11.44 3.12
N GLU A 124 4.36 11.04 2.49
CA GLU A 124 4.93 11.73 1.33
C GLU A 124 3.94 11.77 0.16
N LEU A 125 3.25 10.66 -0.10
CA LEU A 125 2.19 10.59 -1.09
C LEU A 125 1.08 11.60 -0.79
N LEU A 126 0.57 11.63 0.45
CA LEU A 126 -0.48 12.56 0.85
C LEU A 126 -0.02 14.02 0.79
N MET A 127 1.25 14.31 1.09
CA MET A 127 1.84 15.63 0.89
C MET A 127 1.75 16.06 -0.58
N LYS A 128 2.23 15.21 -1.49
CA LYS A 128 2.21 15.45 -2.94
C LYS A 128 0.78 15.61 -3.49
N THR A 129 -0.18 14.82 -3.01
CA THR A 129 -1.58 14.98 -3.45
C THR A 129 -2.17 16.31 -2.98
N GLY A 130 -1.76 16.80 -1.80
CA GLY A 130 -2.11 18.14 -1.30
C GLY A 130 -1.57 19.26 -2.18
N GLU A 131 -0.26 19.23 -2.48
CA GLU A 131 0.41 20.21 -3.33
C GLU A 131 -0.21 20.32 -4.72
N LYS A 132 -0.67 19.18 -5.26
CA LYS A 132 -1.34 19.12 -6.57
C LYS A 132 -2.84 19.37 -6.53
N GLY A 133 -3.41 19.65 -5.36
CA GLY A 133 -4.85 19.89 -5.21
C GLY A 133 -5.70 18.69 -5.67
N MET A 134 -5.23 17.47 -5.44
CA MET A 134 -5.87 16.24 -5.93
C MET A 134 -7.08 15.84 -5.08
N PHE A 135 -7.96 15.03 -5.66
CA PHE A 135 -9.04 14.38 -4.92
C PHE A 135 -8.61 12.98 -4.48
N THR A 136 -8.26 12.83 -3.20
CA THR A 136 -7.73 11.58 -2.64
C THR A 136 -8.82 10.84 -1.88
N ILE A 137 -9.05 9.57 -2.25
CA ILE A 137 -9.92 8.64 -1.52
C ILE A 137 -9.04 7.53 -0.94
N LEU A 138 -9.04 7.39 0.38
CA LEU A 138 -8.40 6.31 1.10
C LEU A 138 -9.44 5.40 1.72
N ILE A 139 -9.41 4.12 1.39
CA ILE A 139 -10.25 3.09 2.00
C ILE A 139 -9.41 2.30 3.00
N THR A 140 -9.92 2.13 4.23
CA THR A 140 -9.25 1.33 5.26
C THR A 140 -10.24 0.43 6.02
N PRO A 141 -9.86 -0.81 6.37
CA PRO A 141 -10.66 -1.68 7.23
C PRO A 141 -10.54 -1.30 8.72
N SER A 142 -9.47 -0.61 9.11
CA SER A 142 -9.18 -0.27 10.51
C SER A 142 -8.58 1.12 10.64
N LEU A 143 -9.12 1.93 11.54
CA LEU A 143 -8.55 3.23 11.88
C LEU A 143 -7.25 3.11 12.67
N SER A 144 -7.03 1.98 13.35
CA SER A 144 -5.76 1.74 14.04
C SER A 144 -4.58 1.82 13.06
N LEU A 145 -4.80 1.39 11.82
CA LEU A 145 -3.80 1.38 10.77
C LEU A 145 -3.34 2.80 10.38
N LEU A 146 -4.10 3.84 10.68
CA LEU A 146 -3.78 5.21 10.29
C LEU A 146 -3.12 6.00 11.44
N THR A 147 -1.99 6.65 11.15
CA THR A 147 -1.36 7.58 12.09
C THR A 147 -2.23 8.81 12.32
N LYS A 148 -1.98 9.53 13.44
CA LYS A 148 -2.68 10.79 13.73
C LYS A 148 -2.46 11.82 12.63
N ASP A 149 -1.29 11.84 12.00
CA ASP A 149 -0.96 12.78 10.91
C ASP A 149 -1.79 12.54 9.66
N ILE A 150 -2.02 11.28 9.31
CA ILE A 150 -2.91 10.92 8.19
C ILE A 150 -4.35 11.34 8.52
N LEU A 151 -4.80 11.04 9.74
CA LEU A 151 -6.15 11.36 10.18
C LEU A 151 -6.39 12.88 10.29
N SER A 152 -5.41 13.65 10.76
CA SER A 152 -5.52 15.11 10.92
C SER A 152 -5.57 15.82 9.56
N ARG A 153 -4.88 15.29 8.55
CA ARG A 153 -4.89 15.82 7.18
C ARG A 153 -6.20 15.55 6.43
N ALA A 154 -6.90 14.47 6.77
CA ALA A 154 -8.15 14.13 6.11
C ALA A 154 -9.24 15.18 6.40
N HIS A 155 -9.99 15.55 5.38
CA HIS A 155 -11.04 16.57 5.46
C HIS A 155 -12.37 15.95 5.89
N TYR A 156 -12.65 14.76 5.37
CA TYR A 156 -13.87 14.01 5.65
C TYR A 156 -13.57 12.55 5.93
N MET A 157 -14.34 11.97 6.83
CA MET A 157 -14.35 10.55 7.12
C MET A 157 -15.77 10.01 6.96
N PHE A 158 -15.87 8.90 6.23
CA PHE A 158 -17.11 8.17 6.00
C PHE A 158 -17.05 6.87 6.78
N LEU A 159 -17.88 6.76 7.82
CA LEU A 159 -17.98 5.53 8.62
C LEU A 159 -19.16 4.71 8.12
N ILE A 160 -18.92 3.46 7.72
CA ILE A 160 -19.97 2.51 7.33
C ILE A 160 -20.21 1.56 8.51
N PRO A 161 -21.30 1.77 9.29
CA PRO A 161 -21.55 1.01 10.51
C PRO A 161 -22.09 -0.42 10.25
N ASN A 162 -22.74 -0.64 9.11
CA ASN A 162 -23.42 -1.89 8.78
C ASN A 162 -22.78 -2.65 7.63
N GLU A 163 -23.05 -3.94 7.58
CA GLU A 163 -22.85 -4.76 6.39
C GLU A 163 -23.67 -4.25 5.21
N PHE A 164 -23.15 -4.55 4.01
CA PHE A 164 -23.72 -4.05 2.79
C PHE A 164 -24.99 -4.85 2.41
N ASN A 165 -26.16 -4.20 2.45
CA ASN A 165 -27.47 -4.83 2.21
C ASN A 165 -28.17 -4.32 0.93
N GLY A 166 -27.42 -3.66 0.05
CA GLY A 166 -27.86 -3.26 -1.29
C GLY A 166 -28.74 -2.01 -1.37
N SER A 167 -29.90 -2.00 -0.72
CA SER A 167 -30.91 -0.94 -0.88
C SER A 167 -30.88 0.15 0.19
N LYS A 168 -30.24 -0.11 1.34
CA LYS A 168 -30.22 0.81 2.49
C LYS A 168 -28.80 1.07 3.02
N ASN A 169 -27.79 1.03 2.16
CA ASN A 169 -26.42 1.31 2.60
C ASN A 169 -26.27 2.80 2.95
N ARG A 170 -25.77 3.06 4.15
CA ARG A 170 -25.58 4.39 4.69
C ARG A 170 -24.18 4.53 5.26
N ALA A 171 -23.60 5.71 5.09
CA ALA A 171 -22.38 6.09 5.77
C ALA A 171 -22.60 7.37 6.58
N ILE A 172 -22.04 7.40 7.79
CA ILE A 172 -21.94 8.59 8.63
C ILE A 172 -20.87 9.49 8.04
N VAL A 173 -21.16 10.77 7.93
CA VAL A 173 -20.21 11.77 7.46
C VAL A 173 -19.67 12.57 8.63
N LEU A 174 -18.37 12.45 8.87
CA LEU A 174 -17.63 13.28 9.80
C LEU A 174 -16.75 14.25 9.00
N ARG A 175 -16.75 15.52 9.36
CA ARG A 175 -15.80 16.53 8.87
C ARG A 175 -14.78 16.79 9.97
N ASN A 176 -13.52 16.92 9.59
CA ASN A 176 -12.48 17.25 10.54
C ASN A 176 -12.63 18.70 11.07
N TYR A 177 -11.88 19.04 12.11
CA TYR A 177 -11.87 20.40 12.63
C TYR A 177 -11.20 21.35 11.65
N ASP A 178 -11.75 22.56 11.52
CA ASP A 178 -11.10 23.62 10.74
C ASP A 178 -9.85 24.16 11.46
N ASN A 179 -9.76 23.97 12.78
CA ASN A 179 -8.58 24.27 13.58
C ASN A 179 -7.58 23.09 13.49
N PRO A 180 -6.36 23.29 12.96
CA PRO A 180 -5.40 22.22 12.76
C PRO A 180 -4.92 21.59 14.08
N ILE A 181 -4.76 22.38 15.14
CA ILE A 181 -4.34 21.88 16.47
C ILE A 181 -5.40 20.91 17.03
N LEU A 182 -6.68 21.20 16.83
CA LEU A 182 -7.76 20.28 17.24
C LEU A 182 -7.81 19.03 16.36
N ALA A 183 -7.61 19.18 15.05
CA ALA A 183 -7.54 18.06 14.11
C ALA A 183 -6.38 17.11 14.41
N GLU A 184 -5.24 17.64 14.85
CA GLU A 184 -4.07 16.86 15.25
C GLU A 184 -4.27 16.16 16.60
N LYS A 185 -4.78 16.88 17.61
CA LYS A 185 -4.99 16.32 18.96
C LYS A 185 -6.10 15.27 19.01
N ASN A 186 -7.17 15.46 18.24
CA ASN A 186 -8.35 14.59 18.29
C ASN A 186 -9.06 14.52 16.92
N PRO A 187 -8.42 13.92 15.90
CA PRO A 187 -8.96 13.93 14.53
C PRO A 187 -10.38 13.37 14.49
N PHE A 188 -11.28 14.12 13.86
CA PHE A 188 -12.71 13.83 13.74
C PHE A 188 -13.47 13.63 15.07
N GLY A 189 -12.83 13.79 16.23
CA GLY A 189 -13.42 13.36 17.51
C GLY A 189 -13.55 11.84 17.67
N VAL A 190 -13.01 11.05 16.74
CA VAL A 190 -13.32 9.62 16.61
C VAL A 190 -12.72 8.80 17.75
N PHE A 191 -11.54 9.16 18.29
CA PHE A 191 -10.99 8.47 19.46
C PHE A 191 -11.89 8.61 20.68
N SER A 192 -12.54 9.76 20.86
CA SER A 192 -13.52 9.94 21.93
C SER A 192 -14.78 9.09 21.70
N LEU A 193 -15.19 8.91 20.45
CA LEU A 193 -16.29 8.05 20.06
C LEU A 193 -15.96 6.58 20.35
N ILE A 194 -14.78 6.11 19.90
CA ILE A 194 -14.29 4.75 20.12
C ILE A 194 -14.21 4.46 21.63
N LYS A 195 -13.58 5.33 22.43
CA LYS A 195 -13.50 5.15 23.90
C LYS A 195 -14.88 5.08 24.56
N LYS A 196 -15.85 5.88 24.12
CA LYS A 196 -17.23 5.82 24.64
C LYS A 196 -17.92 4.51 24.28
N VAL A 197 -17.68 4.02 23.08
CA VAL A 197 -18.20 2.74 22.59
C VAL A 197 -17.57 1.56 23.33
N GLU A 198 -16.25 1.58 23.56
CA GLU A 198 -15.53 0.55 24.33
C GLU A 198 -16.03 0.44 25.77
N LYS A 199 -16.28 1.60 26.43
CA LYS A 199 -16.85 1.64 27.79
C LYS A 199 -18.28 1.11 27.87
N HIS A 200 -18.99 1.05 26.75
CA HIS A 200 -20.39 0.68 26.70
C HIS A 200 -20.65 -0.20 25.46
N PRO A 201 -20.27 -1.49 25.49
CA PRO A 201 -20.33 -2.37 24.33
C PRO A 201 -21.72 -2.50 23.69
N ARG A 202 -22.80 -2.21 24.44
CA ARG A 202 -24.18 -2.17 23.95
C ARG A 202 -24.43 -1.11 22.85
N PHE A 203 -23.58 -0.10 22.72
CA PHE A 203 -23.64 0.83 21.58
C PHE A 203 -23.20 0.18 20.26
N PHE A 204 -22.43 -0.92 20.30
CA PHE A 204 -22.05 -1.67 19.11
C PHE A 204 -23.13 -2.65 18.65
N SER A 205 -23.91 -3.20 19.59
CA SER A 205 -24.96 -4.17 19.27
C SER A 205 -26.17 -3.54 18.61
N ASP A 206 -26.40 -2.24 18.82
CA ASP A 206 -27.48 -1.50 18.17
C ASP A 206 -26.93 -0.32 17.39
N ILE A 207 -27.04 -0.40 16.07
CA ILE A 207 -26.63 0.68 15.17
C ILE A 207 -27.33 2.00 15.54
N GLY A 208 -28.60 1.98 15.96
CA GLY A 208 -29.33 3.19 16.34
C GLY A 208 -28.64 3.96 17.47
N ASN A 209 -28.04 3.23 18.42
CA ASN A 209 -27.30 3.80 19.54
C ASN A 209 -25.94 4.37 19.08
N PHE A 210 -25.18 3.65 18.24
CA PHE A 210 -23.95 4.17 17.65
C PHE A 210 -24.19 5.43 16.82
N ILE A 211 -25.26 5.42 16.04
CA ILE A 211 -25.72 6.56 15.23
C ILE A 211 -26.00 7.76 16.13
N SER A 212 -26.81 7.57 17.18
CA SER A 212 -27.17 8.64 18.12
C SER A 212 -25.93 9.21 18.80
N LEU A 213 -24.98 8.35 19.17
CA LEU A 213 -23.72 8.77 19.76
C LEU A 213 -22.86 9.58 18.78
N ALA A 214 -22.78 9.16 17.51
CA ALA A 214 -22.05 9.89 16.49
C ALA A 214 -22.65 11.28 16.22
N GLN A 215 -23.98 11.42 16.28
CA GLN A 215 -24.68 12.70 16.12
C GLN A 215 -24.31 13.73 17.19
N THR A 216 -23.94 13.28 18.40
CA THR A 216 -23.48 14.20 19.47
C THR A 216 -22.12 14.83 19.19
N GLN A 217 -21.38 14.35 18.19
CA GLN A 217 -20.06 14.87 17.86
C GLN A 217 -20.16 16.16 17.04
N LYS A 218 -19.40 17.20 17.41
CA LYS A 218 -19.32 18.47 16.65
C LYS A 218 -18.89 18.27 15.18
N THR A 219 -18.16 17.20 14.93
CA THR A 219 -17.63 16.81 13.62
C THR A 219 -18.66 16.12 12.74
N PHE A 220 -19.80 15.67 13.29
CA PHE A 220 -20.87 15.06 12.52
C PHE A 220 -21.49 16.06 11.54
N LYS A 221 -21.73 15.62 10.29
CA LYS A 221 -22.34 16.44 9.23
C LYS A 221 -23.58 15.83 8.58
N GLY A 222 -23.86 14.55 8.83
CA GLY A 222 -25.05 13.90 8.30
C GLY A 222 -24.78 12.49 7.81
N TRP A 223 -25.64 12.06 6.89
CA TRP A 223 -25.62 10.71 6.31
C TRP A 223 -25.59 10.80 4.81
N ILE A 224 -24.95 9.82 4.20
CA ILE A 224 -25.03 9.59 2.76
C ILE A 224 -25.56 8.20 2.49
N THR A 225 -26.51 8.11 1.56
CA THR A 225 -26.99 6.83 1.03
C THR A 225 -26.23 6.51 -0.25
N PHE A 226 -25.79 5.26 -0.39
CA PHE A 226 -25.03 4.84 -1.56
C PHE A 226 -25.56 3.53 -2.13
N ARG A 227 -25.44 3.39 -3.44
CA ARG A 227 -26.00 2.29 -4.22
C ARG A 227 -24.89 1.41 -4.78
N PHE A 228 -25.25 0.19 -5.19
CA PHE A 228 -24.37 -0.64 -5.97
C PHE A 228 -23.84 0.12 -7.20
N ILE A 229 -22.58 -0.16 -7.51
CA ILE A 229 -21.96 0.28 -8.75
C ILE A 229 -22.34 -0.70 -9.86
N LYS A 230 -22.29 -0.24 -11.11
CA LYS A 230 -22.57 -1.11 -12.26
C LYS A 230 -21.63 -2.32 -12.22
N LYS A 231 -22.20 -3.53 -12.33
CA LYS A 231 -21.47 -4.79 -12.25
C LYS A 231 -20.27 -4.82 -13.21
N SER A 232 -20.45 -4.39 -14.46
CA SER A 232 -19.38 -4.32 -15.45
C SER A 232 -18.18 -3.45 -15.05
N ILE A 233 -18.40 -2.33 -14.33
CA ILE A 233 -17.31 -1.49 -13.82
C ILE A 233 -16.60 -2.20 -12.66
N TYR A 234 -17.37 -2.83 -11.77
CA TYR A 234 -16.81 -3.55 -10.63
C TYR A 234 -15.98 -4.76 -11.06
N ASP A 235 -16.49 -5.57 -11.99
CA ASP A 235 -15.80 -6.76 -12.49
C ASP A 235 -14.48 -6.38 -13.16
N LEU A 236 -14.47 -5.29 -13.95
CA LEU A 236 -13.25 -4.76 -14.55
C LEU A 236 -12.27 -4.24 -13.48
N TYR A 237 -12.77 -3.57 -12.44
CA TYR A 237 -11.96 -3.12 -11.31
C TYR A 237 -11.34 -4.30 -10.56
N VAL A 238 -12.09 -5.38 -10.33
CA VAL A 238 -11.57 -6.61 -9.71
C VAL A 238 -10.42 -7.17 -10.55
N LYS A 239 -10.63 -7.34 -11.85
CA LYS A 239 -9.63 -7.88 -12.78
C LYS A 239 -8.37 -7.02 -12.87
N MET A 240 -8.51 -5.69 -12.88
CA MET A 240 -7.38 -4.78 -13.13
C MET A 240 -6.66 -4.30 -11.89
N VAL A 241 -7.32 -4.30 -10.74
CA VAL A 241 -6.80 -3.70 -9.50
C VAL A 241 -6.73 -4.75 -8.39
N LYS A 242 -7.87 -5.35 -8.01
CA LYS A 242 -7.88 -6.29 -6.86
C LYS A 242 -7.10 -7.57 -7.12
N GLU A 243 -7.28 -8.21 -8.26
CA GLU A 243 -6.60 -9.47 -8.59
C GLU A 243 -5.08 -9.31 -8.63
N PRO A 244 -4.51 -8.31 -9.36
CA PRO A 244 -3.07 -8.05 -9.31
C PRO A 244 -2.55 -7.77 -7.90
N LEU A 245 -3.30 -7.01 -7.09
CA LEU A 245 -2.94 -6.72 -5.71
C LEU A 245 -2.87 -8.00 -4.85
N ILE A 246 -3.90 -8.84 -4.92
CA ILE A 246 -3.94 -10.13 -4.22
C ILE A 246 -2.78 -11.03 -4.68
N MET A 247 -2.47 -11.04 -5.98
CA MET A 247 -1.36 -11.84 -6.52
C MET A 247 0.00 -11.32 -6.06
N GLN A 248 0.19 -10.01 -5.98
CA GLN A 248 1.40 -9.41 -5.42
C GLN A 248 1.54 -9.72 -3.93
N GLU A 249 0.47 -9.63 -3.14
CA GLU A 249 0.47 -9.97 -1.73
C GLU A 249 0.81 -11.45 -1.50
N LYS A 250 0.20 -12.35 -2.29
CA LYS A 250 0.53 -13.79 -2.26
C LYS A 250 1.99 -14.06 -2.61
N ARG A 251 2.56 -13.30 -3.56
CA ARG A 251 3.99 -13.39 -3.89
C ARG A 251 4.83 -12.88 -2.71
N ARG A 252 4.53 -11.70 -2.16
CA ARG A 252 5.25 -11.12 -1.01
C ARG A 252 5.27 -12.04 0.21
N LYS A 253 4.13 -12.64 0.57
CA LYS A 253 4.04 -13.59 1.70
C LYS A 253 4.90 -14.84 1.54
N ARG A 254 5.36 -15.15 0.32
CA ARG A 254 6.33 -16.25 0.08
C ARG A 254 7.77 -15.84 0.35
N PHE A 255 8.06 -14.55 0.51
CA PHE A 255 9.40 -14.04 0.74
C PHE A 255 9.54 -13.48 2.16
N VAL A 256 10.69 -13.70 2.77
CA VAL A 256 11.07 -13.07 4.04
C VAL A 256 11.70 -11.72 3.73
N SER A 257 11.49 -10.69 4.56
CA SER A 257 12.18 -9.40 4.36
C SER A 257 13.71 -9.61 4.44
N LYS A 258 14.49 -8.82 3.71
CA LYS A 258 15.98 -8.92 3.73
C LYS A 258 16.50 -8.82 5.16
N ALA A 259 16.01 -7.87 5.95
CA ALA A 259 16.40 -7.71 7.35
C ALA A 259 16.10 -8.94 8.22
N SER A 260 14.90 -9.53 8.08
CA SER A 260 14.55 -10.76 8.82
C SER A 260 15.37 -11.95 8.33
N PHE A 261 15.65 -12.03 7.02
CA PHE A 261 16.53 -13.04 6.46
C PHE A 261 17.97 -12.91 6.99
N GLU A 262 18.57 -11.72 6.97
CA GLU A 262 19.91 -11.49 7.52
C GLU A 262 19.96 -11.77 9.02
N LYS A 263 18.91 -11.42 9.78
CA LYS A 263 18.82 -11.77 11.21
C LYS A 263 18.77 -13.28 11.41
N LEU A 264 17.95 -14.00 10.65
CA LEU A 264 17.87 -15.47 10.72
C LEU A 264 19.19 -16.12 10.31
N LYS A 265 19.84 -15.59 9.26
CA LYS A 265 21.16 -16.01 8.79
C LYS A 265 22.20 -15.82 9.88
N TYR A 266 22.28 -14.64 10.51
CA TYR A 266 23.20 -14.36 11.61
C TYR A 266 22.95 -15.29 12.82
N MET A 267 21.70 -15.47 13.22
CA MET A 267 21.34 -16.40 14.30
C MET A 267 21.77 -17.82 13.99
N PHE A 268 21.53 -18.27 12.76
CA PHE A 268 21.92 -19.60 12.31
C PHE A 268 23.43 -19.78 12.28
N GLN A 269 24.18 -18.81 11.71
CA GLN A 269 25.65 -18.80 11.71
C GLN A 269 26.22 -18.84 13.14
N THR A 270 25.62 -18.10 14.06
CA THR A 270 26.01 -18.10 15.48
C THR A 270 25.77 -19.46 16.15
N ILE A 271 24.70 -20.17 15.79
CA ILE A 271 24.45 -21.54 16.27
C ILE A 271 25.55 -22.48 15.77
N LEU A 272 25.91 -22.40 14.49
CA LEU A 272 26.99 -23.23 13.92
C LEU A 272 28.33 -22.94 14.61
N TYR A 273 28.63 -21.67 14.85
CA TYR A 273 29.80 -21.23 15.59
C TYR A 273 29.84 -21.83 17.00
N ASN A 274 28.77 -21.70 17.79
CA ASN A 274 28.73 -22.24 19.14
C ASN A 274 28.83 -23.78 19.17
N LEU A 275 28.18 -24.48 18.24
CA LEU A 275 28.31 -25.93 18.11
C LEU A 275 29.76 -26.34 17.86
N HIS A 276 30.50 -25.58 17.06
CA HIS A 276 31.89 -25.87 16.76
C HIS A 276 32.84 -25.50 17.91
N GLU A 277 32.83 -24.24 18.33
CA GLU A 277 33.83 -23.69 19.26
C GLU A 277 33.53 -23.98 20.73
N LYS A 278 32.24 -23.99 21.12
CA LYS A 278 31.86 -24.19 22.52
C LYS A 278 31.53 -25.64 22.83
N ASP A 279 30.81 -26.30 21.93
CA ASP A 279 30.38 -27.69 22.11
C ASP A 279 31.38 -28.70 21.52
N GLY A 280 32.44 -28.22 20.86
CA GLY A 280 33.53 -29.04 20.32
C GLY A 280 33.12 -29.97 19.17
N LYS A 281 32.00 -29.70 18.49
CA LYS A 281 31.53 -30.55 17.37
C LYS A 281 32.43 -30.34 16.15
N SER A 282 32.85 -31.42 15.50
CA SER A 282 33.59 -31.31 14.24
C SER A 282 32.67 -30.84 13.10
N LEU A 283 33.24 -30.24 12.06
CA LEU A 283 32.48 -29.81 10.87
C LEU A 283 31.67 -30.95 10.25
N ALA A 284 32.20 -32.18 10.28
CA ALA A 284 31.51 -33.38 9.80
C ALA A 284 30.27 -33.73 10.65
N GLN A 285 30.35 -33.56 11.97
CA GLN A 285 29.22 -33.77 12.86
C GLN A 285 28.14 -32.70 12.64
N ILE A 286 28.54 -31.44 12.44
CA ILE A 286 27.60 -30.34 12.16
C ILE A 286 26.92 -30.55 10.80
N GLU A 287 27.65 -30.93 9.76
CA GLU A 287 27.08 -31.30 8.46
C GLU A 287 26.06 -32.44 8.57
N THR A 288 26.36 -33.44 9.40
CA THR A 288 25.42 -34.55 9.66
C THR A 288 24.13 -34.05 10.29
N LEU A 289 24.20 -33.08 11.23
CA LEU A 289 23.01 -32.43 11.81
C LEU A 289 22.22 -31.59 10.79
N LEU A 290 22.88 -31.15 9.71
CA LEU A 290 22.30 -30.37 8.62
C LEU A 290 21.98 -31.23 7.39
N THR A 291 21.85 -32.54 7.57
CA THR A 291 21.31 -33.45 6.56
C THR A 291 19.80 -33.53 6.72
N ASP A 292 19.05 -33.38 5.64
CA ASP A 292 17.60 -33.51 5.71
C ASP A 292 17.15 -34.97 5.92
N LYS A 293 15.84 -35.15 6.11
CA LYS A 293 15.24 -36.48 6.32
C LYS A 293 15.41 -37.45 5.14
N PHE A 294 15.88 -36.97 3.98
CA PHE A 294 16.12 -37.76 2.77
C PHE A 294 17.62 -38.02 2.53
N GLY A 295 18.50 -37.62 3.46
CA GLY A 295 19.94 -37.79 3.31
C GLY A 295 20.60 -36.69 2.47
N LYS A 296 19.88 -35.63 2.09
CA LYS A 296 20.46 -34.52 1.35
C LYS A 296 21.14 -33.54 2.30
N VAL A 297 22.42 -33.31 2.08
CA VAL A 297 23.20 -32.29 2.81
C VAL A 297 22.65 -30.90 2.46
N LEU A 298 22.14 -30.19 3.47
CA LEU A 298 21.61 -28.83 3.29
C LEU A 298 22.73 -27.79 3.20
N LEU A 299 23.85 -28.03 3.89
CA LEU A 299 25.03 -27.16 3.90
C LEU A 299 26.30 -28.01 3.95
N SER A 300 27.20 -27.79 2.99
CA SER A 300 28.49 -28.49 2.94
C SER A 300 29.42 -28.02 4.06
N ARG A 301 30.40 -28.87 4.41
CA ARG A 301 31.46 -28.52 5.38
C ARG A 301 32.17 -27.20 5.07
N GLN A 302 32.43 -26.93 3.79
CA GLN A 302 33.08 -25.69 3.35
C GLN A 302 32.23 -24.47 3.69
N THR A 303 30.92 -24.52 3.41
CA THR A 303 30.00 -23.44 3.75
C THR A 303 29.87 -23.25 5.27
N ILE A 304 29.83 -24.35 6.03
CA ILE A 304 29.81 -24.30 7.50
C ILE A 304 31.08 -23.62 8.04
N ALA A 305 32.26 -24.01 7.54
CA ALA A 305 33.53 -23.40 7.93
C ALA A 305 33.55 -21.90 7.64
N LYS A 306 33.11 -21.49 6.44
CA LYS A 306 33.00 -20.08 6.05
C LYS A 306 32.09 -19.30 7.00
N TYR A 307 30.95 -19.86 7.38
CA TYR A 307 30.02 -19.21 8.31
C TYR A 307 30.59 -19.05 9.72
N ILE A 308 31.33 -20.04 10.20
CA ILE A 308 32.04 -19.97 11.48
C ILE A 308 33.11 -18.88 11.43
N GLU A 309 33.88 -18.80 10.35
CA GLU A 309 34.93 -17.80 10.16
C GLU A 309 34.36 -16.36 10.14
N ILE A 310 33.24 -16.13 9.44
CA ILE A 310 32.55 -14.84 9.45
C ILE A 310 32.20 -14.41 10.88
N ILE A 311 31.66 -15.31 11.70
CA ILE A 311 31.33 -14.98 13.10
C ILE A 311 32.60 -14.75 13.94
N LYS A 312 33.67 -15.52 13.72
CA LYS A 312 34.98 -15.30 14.37
C LYS A 312 35.54 -13.91 14.09
N MET A 313 35.46 -13.46 12.84
CA MET A 313 35.90 -12.12 12.44
C MET A 313 35.08 -11.02 13.12
N LEU A 314 33.78 -11.26 13.35
CA LEU A 314 32.90 -10.32 14.04
C LEU A 314 33.09 -10.27 15.57
N GLU A 315 33.63 -11.34 16.20
CA GLU A 315 34.03 -11.31 17.61
C GLU A 315 35.28 -10.45 17.86
N VAL A 316 36.07 -10.18 16.82
CA VAL A 316 37.20 -9.25 16.86
C VAL A 316 36.72 -7.86 16.42
N GLN A 317 36.29 -7.02 17.36
CA GLN A 317 35.90 -5.63 17.05
C GLN A 317 37.09 -4.83 16.48
N PRO A 318 36.87 -4.13 15.36
CA PRO A 318 37.08 -2.70 15.33
C PRO A 318 35.73 -1.97 15.19
N ASP A 319 35.69 -0.73 15.69
CA ASP A 319 34.48 0.07 15.89
C ASP A 319 33.48 0.05 14.70
N LEU A 320 32.25 -0.33 15.03
CA LEU A 320 31.13 -0.61 14.12
C LEU A 320 30.33 0.65 13.79
N GLU A 321 30.87 1.56 12.98
CA GLU A 321 30.04 2.55 12.28
C GLU A 321 30.10 2.48 10.74
N ASP A 322 31.04 1.74 10.12
CA ASP A 322 31.21 1.77 8.64
C ASP A 322 31.45 0.41 7.93
N VAL A 323 31.15 -0.74 8.57
CA VAL A 323 31.81 -2.01 8.20
C VAL A 323 30.96 -3.02 7.40
N SER A 324 29.64 -2.85 7.25
CA SER A 324 28.81 -3.95 6.70
C SER A 324 28.96 -4.21 5.20
N GLU A 325 29.27 -3.19 4.39
CA GLU A 325 29.48 -3.37 2.94
C GLU A 325 30.96 -3.63 2.59
N THR A 326 31.89 -3.09 3.37
CA THR A 326 33.34 -3.16 3.12
C THR A 326 33.94 -4.54 3.37
N VAL A 327 33.48 -5.28 4.38
CA VAL A 327 34.03 -6.61 4.71
C VAL A 327 33.53 -7.70 3.76
N GLU A 328 32.26 -7.65 3.33
CA GLU A 328 31.77 -8.58 2.30
C GLU A 328 32.49 -8.34 0.96
N GLU A 329 32.70 -7.08 0.55
CA GLU A 329 33.44 -6.76 -0.67
C GLU A 329 34.95 -7.10 -0.59
N GLU A 330 35.61 -6.93 0.56
CA GLU A 330 37.01 -7.30 0.73
C GLU A 330 37.22 -8.82 0.70
N ILE A 331 36.30 -9.59 1.29
CA ILE A 331 36.35 -11.06 1.24
C ILE A 331 36.11 -11.53 -0.21
N GLU A 332 35.16 -10.93 -0.92
CA GLU A 332 34.89 -11.28 -2.33
C GLU A 332 36.05 -10.89 -3.27
N LYS A 333 36.73 -9.76 -3.01
CA LYS A 333 37.93 -9.33 -3.75
C LYS A 333 39.16 -10.19 -3.47
N ARG A 334 39.35 -10.68 -2.24
CA ARG A 334 40.45 -11.62 -1.93
C ARG A 334 40.26 -12.96 -2.63
N MET A 335 39.02 -13.45 -2.69
CA MET A 335 38.69 -14.73 -3.35
C MET A 335 38.87 -14.68 -4.87
N LYS A 336 38.47 -13.58 -5.55
CA LYS A 336 38.71 -13.43 -6.99
C LYS A 336 40.19 -13.37 -7.37
N LYS A 337 41.07 -13.05 -6.43
CA LYS A 337 42.52 -12.98 -6.66
C LYS A 337 43.20 -14.35 -6.56
N GLU A 338 42.57 -15.32 -5.91
CA GLU A 338 43.05 -16.71 -5.80
C GLU A 338 42.54 -17.62 -6.94
N GLU A 339 41.46 -17.26 -7.64
CA GLU A 339 40.92 -18.04 -8.78
C GLU A 339 41.57 -17.72 -10.15
N ILE A 340 42.42 -16.69 -10.27
CA ILE A 340 42.97 -16.23 -11.57
C ILE A 340 44.35 -16.86 -11.91
N GLU A 341 44.99 -17.62 -11.01
CA GLU A 341 46.33 -18.17 -11.28
C GLU A 341 46.37 -19.49 -12.07
N ASP A 342 45.24 -20.09 -12.47
CA ASP A 342 45.26 -21.24 -13.36
C ASP A 342 44.12 -21.18 -14.39
N ILE A 343 44.47 -20.90 -15.65
CA ILE A 343 44.02 -21.55 -16.90
C ILE A 343 44.41 -20.62 -18.08
N PRO A 344 45.24 -21.07 -19.06
CA PRO A 344 45.38 -20.38 -20.33
C PRO A 344 44.14 -20.69 -21.18
N PHE A 345 43.37 -19.68 -21.55
CA PHE A 345 42.18 -19.85 -22.40
C PHE A 345 42.45 -19.28 -23.80
N ASP A 346 42.45 -20.18 -24.77
CA ASP A 346 42.67 -19.94 -26.19
C ASP A 346 41.44 -19.28 -26.82
N LEU A 347 41.62 -18.13 -27.46
CA LEU A 347 40.56 -17.29 -28.04
C LEU A 347 40.52 -17.49 -29.56
N GLU A 348 39.85 -18.55 -30.03
CA GLU A 348 39.67 -18.76 -31.47
C GLU A 348 38.31 -19.33 -31.91
N SER A 349 37.24 -19.27 -31.11
CA SER A 349 35.96 -19.92 -31.50
C SER A 349 34.65 -19.20 -31.16
N ALA A 350 34.65 -17.86 -31.06
CA ALA A 350 33.45 -17.11 -30.64
C ALA A 350 32.85 -16.13 -31.67
N ASP A 351 33.13 -16.28 -32.97
CA ASP A 351 32.62 -15.37 -34.02
C ASP A 351 31.49 -15.95 -34.91
N GLU A 352 30.89 -17.10 -34.60
CA GLU A 352 29.93 -17.74 -35.53
C GLU A 352 28.47 -17.88 -35.06
N ILE A 353 28.01 -17.17 -34.03
CA ILE A 353 26.58 -17.25 -33.61
C ILE A 353 25.97 -15.87 -33.39
N LEU A 354 25.97 -15.05 -34.43
CA LEU A 354 25.05 -13.92 -34.58
C LEU A 354 24.66 -13.77 -36.04
N ASP A 355 23.85 -14.70 -36.55
CA ASP A 355 23.03 -14.40 -37.72
C ASP A 355 21.77 -15.27 -37.77
N SER A 356 20.67 -14.68 -38.22
CA SER A 356 19.31 -15.22 -38.36
C SER A 356 18.51 -15.31 -37.03
N THR A 357 17.35 -14.68 -36.85
CA THR A 357 16.27 -14.40 -37.80
C THR A 357 15.42 -13.23 -37.32
N ASP A 358 15.13 -12.36 -38.28
CA ASP A 358 14.18 -11.25 -38.31
C ASP A 358 12.86 -11.72 -38.97
N ALA A 359 11.84 -10.85 -38.97
CA ALA A 359 10.48 -10.97 -39.57
C ALA A 359 9.41 -11.64 -38.67
N GLY A 360 8.33 -10.95 -38.26
CA GLY A 360 7.20 -10.41 -39.03
C GLY A 360 5.92 -10.98 -38.35
N GLU A 361 4.72 -10.42 -38.28
CA GLU A 361 3.97 -9.43 -39.06
C GLU A 361 2.84 -8.84 -38.18
N GLU A 362 2.41 -7.64 -38.55
CA GLU A 362 1.13 -7.02 -38.21
C GLU A 362 -0.06 -7.77 -38.82
N SER A 363 -1.25 -7.67 -38.21
CA SER A 363 -2.48 -7.41 -38.97
C SER A 363 -3.68 -7.07 -38.07
N ASP A 364 -4.50 -6.22 -38.67
CA ASP A 364 -5.67 -5.48 -38.24
C ASP A 364 -6.98 -6.30 -38.05
N GLU A 365 -8.03 -5.54 -37.72
CA GLU A 365 -9.48 -5.79 -37.93
C GLU A 365 -10.23 -6.47 -36.76
N LYS A 366 -11.45 -6.09 -36.37
CA LYS A 366 -12.44 -5.13 -36.87
C LYS A 366 -13.42 -4.79 -35.74
N GLU A 367 -14.00 -3.60 -35.85
CA GLU A 367 -15.18 -3.15 -35.12
C GLU A 367 -16.42 -3.95 -35.57
N ASP A 368 -17.33 -4.25 -34.64
CA ASP A 368 -18.73 -4.52 -34.96
C ASP A 368 -19.63 -3.76 -33.96
N GLU A 369 -20.39 -2.84 -34.53
CA GLU A 369 -21.63 -2.26 -34.00
C GLU A 369 -22.74 -3.31 -34.06
N VAL A 370 -23.54 -3.46 -32.99
CA VAL A 370 -24.95 -3.89 -33.11
C VAL A 370 -25.78 -3.22 -31.99
N ASP A 371 -26.74 -2.41 -32.44
CA ASP A 371 -28.02 -1.93 -31.85
C ASP A 371 -28.18 -1.58 -30.36
#